data_AF-A0A2I0JV77-F1
#
_entry.id   AF-A0A2I0JV77-F1
#
_cell.length_a   1.000
_cell.length_b   1.000
_cell.length_c   1.000
_cell.angle_alpha   90.00
_cell.angle_beta   90.00
_cell.angle_gamma   90.00
#
_symmetry.space_group_name_H-M   'P 1'
#
loop_
_entity.id
_entity.type
_entity.pdbx_description
1 polymer ?
#
loop_
_entity_poly.entity_id
_entity_poly.type
_entity_poly.pdbx_seq_one_letter_code
_entity_poly.pdbx_strand_id
1 'polypeptide(L)'
;MQEKSCKILGLIISARPRTLSGLVNGGESISKKKITTVDDVLKGLVEWLCAQLKKPSHPSRAIPTAISCLSTLLKEPVVRSSFVHADGIKLLIPLISPASTQQSIQLLYETCLCVWLLSYFEPATEYLATSHILLQLIDVVKSSTKEK
;
A
#
# COMPACT_ATOMS: atom_id res chain seq x y z
N MET A 1 6.25 5.91 -17.50
CA MET A 1 6.94 6.96 -16.72
C MET A 1 6.45 6.99 -15.27
N GLN A 2 5.14 7.13 -15.03
CA GLN A 2 4.55 7.23 -13.68
C GLN A 2 4.86 6.05 -12.74
N GLU A 3 4.84 4.81 -13.25
CA GLU A 3 5.17 3.59 -12.48
C GLU A 3 6.57 3.62 -11.85
N LYS A 4 7.58 4.04 -12.62
CA LYS A 4 8.98 4.12 -12.14
C LYS A 4 9.13 5.25 -11.12
N SER A 5 8.49 6.40 -11.38
CA SER A 5 8.47 7.53 -10.44
C SER A 5 7.82 7.17 -9.11
N CYS A 6 6.72 6.42 -9.13
CA CYS A 6 6.02 5.97 -7.92
C CYS A 6 6.93 5.08 -7.04
N LYS A 7 7.67 4.15 -7.64
CA LYS A 7 8.62 3.29 -6.90
C LYS A 7 9.73 4.10 -6.26
N ILE A 8 10.32 5.04 -7.01
CA ILE A 8 11.39 5.91 -6.50
C ILE A 8 10.87 6.78 -5.34
N LEU A 9 9.70 7.40 -5.50
CA LEU A 9 9.08 8.19 -4.43
C LEU A 9 8.81 7.35 -3.18
N GLY A 10 8.30 6.13 -3.34
CA GLY A 10 8.08 5.20 -2.23
C GLY A 10 9.37 4.88 -1.47
N LEU A 11 10.46 4.63 -2.20
CA LEU A 11 11.78 4.37 -1.60
C LEU A 11 12.35 5.59 -0.88
N ILE A 12 12.24 6.78 -1.48
CA ILE A 12 12.70 8.03 -0.87
C ILE A 12 11.94 8.31 0.44
N ILE A 13 10.62 8.13 0.43
CA ILE A 13 9.81 8.34 1.62
C ILE A 13 10.15 7.31 2.71
N SER A 14 10.31 6.03 2.34
CA SER A 14 10.66 4.98 3.29
C SER A 14 12.07 5.12 3.87
N ALA A 15 12.99 5.79 3.17
CA ALA A 15 14.37 6.03 3.63
C ALA A 15 14.50 7.31 4.46
N ARG A 16 13.44 8.12 4.59
CA ARG A 16 13.48 9.39 5.32
C ARG A 16 13.69 9.14 6.82
N PRO A 17 14.60 9.87 7.49
CA PRO A 17 14.67 9.87 8.95
C PRO A 17 13.31 10.29 9.53
N ARG A 18 12.76 9.49 10.45
CA ARG A 18 11.52 9.83 11.17
C ARG A 18 11.81 11.00 12.11
N THR A 19 11.87 12.21 11.58
CA THR A 19 11.83 13.42 12.41
C THR A 19 10.49 13.42 13.14
N LEU A 20 10.55 13.37 14.46
CA LEU A 20 9.42 13.66 15.35
C LEU A 20 8.75 14.94 14.84
N SER A 21 7.58 14.78 14.22
CA SER A 21 6.74 15.88 13.75
C SER A 21 6.20 16.60 14.97
N GLY A 22 6.97 17.52 15.53
CA GLY A 22 6.63 18.17 16.78
C GLY A 22 7.73 19.06 17.34
N LEU A 23 8.28 19.99 16.55
CA LEU A 23 8.73 21.31 17.03
C LEU A 23 9.19 22.17 15.84
N VAL A 24 8.29 22.97 15.27
CA VAL A 24 8.68 24.23 14.62
C VAL A 24 7.65 25.27 15.03
N ASN A 25 7.93 25.94 16.14
CA ASN A 25 7.31 27.20 16.53
C ASN A 25 8.32 28.29 16.14
N GLY A 26 7.92 29.23 15.29
CA GLY A 26 8.77 30.32 14.82
C GLY A 26 8.17 30.96 13.59
N GLY A 27 7.45 32.07 13.80
CA GLY A 27 6.63 32.72 12.79
C GLY A 27 7.42 33.32 11.63
N GLU A 28 6.75 33.41 10.48
CA GLU A 28 6.65 34.65 9.68
C GLU A 28 5.69 34.44 8.51
N SER A 29 4.88 35.45 8.28
CA SER A 29 3.76 35.51 7.34
C SER A 29 4.24 35.60 5.89
N ILE A 30 4.10 34.54 5.08
CA ILE A 30 4.31 34.62 3.63
C ILE A 30 3.22 33.84 2.88
N SER A 31 2.36 34.59 2.18
CA SER A 31 1.51 34.27 1.00
C SER A 31 0.83 32.88 0.91
N LYS A 32 -0.51 32.87 0.74
CA LYS A 32 -1.41 31.70 0.61
C LYS A 32 -1.11 30.79 -0.60
N LYS A 33 0.07 30.20 -0.70
CA LYS A 33 0.30 28.96 -1.44
C LYS A 33 0.14 27.83 -0.44
N LYS A 34 -0.89 26.99 -0.62
CA LYS A 34 -1.09 25.78 0.17
C LYS A 34 0.21 24.98 0.11
N ILE A 35 0.98 24.97 1.20
CA ILE A 35 2.20 24.18 1.29
C ILE A 35 1.73 22.72 1.26
N THR A 36 2.01 22.00 0.18
CA THR A 36 1.71 20.58 0.09
C THR A 36 2.60 19.85 1.08
N THR A 37 1.98 19.22 2.08
CA THR A 37 2.72 18.43 3.07
C THR A 37 3.07 17.06 2.49
N VAL A 38 4.02 16.35 3.12
CA VAL A 38 4.33 14.96 2.74
C VAL A 38 3.11 14.06 2.89
N ASP A 39 2.28 14.31 3.89
CA ASP A 39 1.02 13.58 4.11
C ASP A 39 0.02 13.80 2.97
N ASP A 40 -0.07 15.02 2.43
CA ASP A 40 -0.92 15.31 1.26
C ASP A 40 -0.43 14.56 0.02
N VAL A 41 0.90 14.48 -0.18
CA VAL A 41 1.50 13.70 -1.28
C VAL A 41 1.21 12.21 -1.10
N LEU A 42 1.33 11.69 0.13
CA LEU A 42 1.07 10.28 0.44
C LEU A 42 -0.39 9.91 0.22
N LYS A 43 -1.33 10.76 0.63
CA LYS A 43 -2.77 10.54 0.38
C LYS A 43 -3.08 10.50 -1.11
N GLY A 44 -2.60 11.49 -1.89
CA GLY A 44 -2.78 11.51 -3.34
C GLY A 44 -2.14 10.30 -4.03
N LEU A 45 -1.01 9.81 -3.51
CA LEU A 45 -0.36 8.60 -4.00
C LEU A 45 -1.20 7.35 -3.72
N VAL A 46 -1.76 7.23 -2.51
CA VAL A 46 -2.67 6.12 -2.14
C VAL A 46 -3.92 6.12 -3.02
N GLU A 47 -4.52 7.27 -3.27
CA GLU A 47 -5.67 7.40 -4.17
C GLU A 47 -5.33 6.91 -5.58
N TRP A 48 -4.19 7.33 -6.11
CA TRP A 48 -3.72 6.88 -7.43
C TRP A 48 -3.46 5.37 -7.47
N LEU A 49 -2.82 4.81 -6.43
CA LEU A 49 -2.58 3.36 -6.31
C LEU A 49 -3.88 2.57 -6.28
N CYS A 50 -4.87 3.03 -5.50
CA CYS A 50 -6.20 2.42 -5.45
C CYS A 50 -6.90 2.50 -6.82
N ALA A 51 -6.75 3.60 -7.56
CA ALA A 51 -7.29 3.72 -8.90
C ALA A 51 -6.64 2.71 -9.88
N GLN A 52 -5.33 2.48 -9.77
CA GLN A 52 -4.64 1.46 -10.57
C GLN A 52 -5.07 0.03 -10.22
N LEU A 53 -5.37 -0.27 -8.95
CA LEU A 53 -5.91 -1.57 -8.56
C LEU A 53 -7.35 -1.78 -9.03
N LYS A 54 -8.17 -0.72 -9.08
CA LYS A 54 -9.57 -0.78 -9.56
C LYS A 54 -9.66 -0.86 -11.09
N LYS A 55 -8.91 -0.01 -11.79
CA LYS A 55 -8.90 0.11 -13.25
C LYS A 55 -7.46 0.29 -13.72
N PRO A 56 -6.69 -0.80 -13.85
CA PRO A 56 -5.29 -0.73 -14.18
C PRO A 56 -5.09 -0.14 -15.57
N SER A 57 -4.15 0.79 -15.70
CA SER A 57 -3.73 1.28 -17.02
C SER A 57 -3.10 0.16 -17.86
N HIS A 58 -2.50 -0.84 -17.21
CA HIS A 58 -2.05 -2.08 -17.84
C HIS A 58 -2.10 -3.24 -16.83
N PRO A 59 -2.95 -4.27 -17.00
CA PRO A 59 -3.16 -5.29 -15.96
C PRO A 59 -1.88 -5.99 -15.47
N SER A 60 -0.98 -6.36 -16.39
CA SER A 60 0.24 -7.10 -16.03
C SER A 60 1.39 -6.24 -15.47
N ARG A 61 1.26 -4.90 -15.45
CA ARG A 61 2.36 -4.00 -15.02
C ARG A 61 1.92 -3.04 -13.93
N ALA A 62 0.73 -2.47 -14.06
CA ALA A 62 0.20 -1.51 -13.12
C ALA A 62 -0.13 -2.18 -11.77
N ILE A 63 -0.75 -3.37 -11.77
CA ILE A 63 -1.09 -4.08 -10.53
C ILE A 63 0.17 -4.46 -9.73
N PRO A 64 1.18 -5.16 -10.30
CA PRO A 64 2.41 -5.45 -9.57
C PRO A 64 3.15 -4.20 -9.10
N THR A 65 3.13 -3.13 -9.89
CA THR A 65 3.73 -1.87 -9.46
C THR A 65 2.99 -1.25 -8.28
N ALA A 66 1.66 -1.23 -8.32
CA ALA A 66 0.86 -0.64 -7.26
C ALA A 66 1.06 -1.42 -5.93
N ILE A 67 1.04 -2.75 -5.99
CA ILE A 67 1.28 -3.61 -4.82
C ILE A 67 2.70 -3.44 -4.28
N SER A 68 3.72 -3.39 -5.14
CA SER A 68 5.11 -3.15 -4.76
C SER A 68 5.30 -1.81 -4.05
N CYS A 69 4.62 -0.77 -4.52
CA CYS A 69 4.63 0.54 -3.86
C CYS A 69 3.89 0.51 -2.52
N LEU A 70 2.70 -0.13 -2.46
CA LEU A 70 1.93 -0.26 -1.22
C LEU A 70 2.70 -1.02 -0.13
N SER A 71 3.39 -2.11 -0.48
CA SER A 71 4.16 -2.91 0.48
C SER A 71 5.30 -2.13 1.13
N THR A 72 5.79 -1.08 0.45
CA THR A 72 6.76 -0.13 1.00
C THR A 72 6.07 0.96 1.84
N LEU A 73 5.00 1.55 1.31
CA LEU A 73 4.35 2.73 1.88
C LEU A 73 3.48 2.43 3.10
N LEU A 74 2.88 1.23 3.21
CA LEU A 74 1.99 0.85 4.32
C LEU A 74 2.69 0.81 5.68
N LYS A 75 4.01 0.98 5.73
CA LYS A 75 4.77 1.21 6.97
C LYS A 75 4.42 2.56 7.60
N GLU A 76 3.99 3.53 6.81
CA GLU A 76 3.59 4.87 7.27
C GLU A 76 2.14 4.88 7.80
N PRO A 77 1.88 5.40 9.02
CA PRO A 77 0.53 5.44 9.60
C PRO A 77 -0.50 6.16 8.72
N VAL A 78 -0.11 7.28 8.09
CA VAL A 78 -0.99 8.06 7.21
C VAL A 78 -1.42 7.25 5.98
N VAL A 79 -0.54 6.41 5.46
CA VAL A 79 -0.83 5.55 4.31
C VAL A 79 -1.83 4.47 4.71
N ARG A 80 -1.65 3.82 5.87
CA ARG A 80 -2.62 2.83 6.38
C ARG A 80 -4.00 3.43 6.53
N SER A 81 -4.09 4.57 7.23
CA SER A 81 -5.37 5.26 7.41
C SER A 81 -6.01 5.64 6.07
N SER A 82 -5.26 6.28 5.17
CA SER A 82 -5.77 6.68 3.85
C SER A 82 -6.20 5.49 2.99
N PHE A 83 -5.49 4.36 3.07
CA PHE A 83 -5.80 3.16 2.30
C PHE A 83 -7.10 2.51 2.78
N VAL A 84 -7.32 2.44 4.11
CA VAL A 84 -8.59 1.96 4.67
C VAL A 84 -9.76 2.85 4.25
N HIS A 85 -9.63 4.18 4.36
CA HIS A 85 -10.68 5.12 3.96
C HIS A 85 -11.02 5.05 2.46
N ALA A 86 -10.06 4.66 1.61
CA ALA A 86 -10.28 4.49 0.18
C ALA A 86 -10.92 3.13 -0.20
N ASP A 87 -11.36 2.36 0.80
CA ASP A 87 -11.72 0.94 0.71
C ASP A 87 -10.64 0.09 0.04
N GLY A 88 -9.37 0.40 0.29
CA GLY A 88 -8.24 -0.25 -0.38
C GLY A 88 -8.14 -1.75 -0.07
N ILE A 89 -8.52 -2.18 1.14
CA ILE A 89 -8.37 -3.57 1.59
C ILE A 89 -9.13 -4.54 0.67
N LYS A 90 -10.34 -4.17 0.22
CA LYS A 90 -11.15 -5.02 -0.66
C LYS A 90 -10.50 -5.28 -2.02
N LEU A 91 -9.57 -4.41 -2.42
CA LEU A 91 -8.81 -4.53 -3.67
C LEU A 91 -7.69 -5.57 -3.57
N LEU A 92 -7.26 -5.93 -2.36
CA LEU A 92 -6.22 -6.94 -2.14
C LEU A 92 -6.76 -8.37 -2.20
N ILE A 93 -8.01 -8.58 -1.76
CA ILE A 93 -8.69 -9.89 -1.72
C ILE A 93 -8.58 -10.65 -3.05
N PRO A 94 -8.96 -10.09 -4.23
CA PRO A 94 -8.88 -10.85 -5.49
C PRO A 94 -7.46 -11.19 -5.94
N LEU A 95 -6.42 -10.59 -5.33
CA LEU A 95 -5.02 -10.83 -5.66
C LEU A 95 -4.40 -11.96 -4.81
N ILE A 96 -5.12 -12.45 -3.80
CA ILE A 96 -4.70 -13.57 -2.95
C ILE A 96 -5.29 -14.84 -3.52
N SER A 97 -4.54 -15.46 -4.42
CA SER A 97 -4.89 -16.73 -5.04
C SER A 97 -3.62 -17.56 -5.25
N PRO A 98 -3.74 -18.90 -5.28
CA PRO A 98 -2.62 -19.79 -5.63
C PRO A 98 -1.92 -19.34 -6.93
N ALA A 99 -0.59 -19.34 -6.91
CA ALA A 99 0.24 -18.81 -7.97
C ALA A 99 1.31 -19.82 -8.39
N SER A 100 1.49 -20.03 -9.70
CA SER A 100 2.43 -21.01 -10.26
C SER A 100 3.61 -20.39 -11.02
N THR A 101 3.49 -19.13 -11.47
CA THR A 101 4.58 -18.42 -12.15
C THR A 101 5.37 -17.56 -11.17
N GLN A 102 6.67 -17.33 -11.44
CA GLN A 102 7.50 -16.49 -10.57
C GLN A 102 6.93 -15.07 -10.39
N GLN A 103 6.35 -14.48 -11.44
CA GLN A 103 5.77 -13.14 -11.38
C GLN A 103 4.51 -13.11 -10.50
N SER A 104 3.62 -14.09 -10.66
CA SER A 104 2.42 -14.21 -9.81
C SER A 104 2.77 -14.52 -8.35
N ILE A 105 3.83 -15.31 -8.13
CA ILE A 105 4.33 -15.62 -6.78
C ILE A 105 4.86 -14.35 -6.10
N GLN A 106 5.64 -13.53 -6.82
CA GLN A 106 6.12 -12.25 -6.28
C GLN A 106 4.97 -11.30 -5.94
N LEU A 107 3.97 -11.20 -6.83
CA LEU A 107 2.78 -10.40 -6.59
C LEU A 107 2.02 -10.88 -5.35
N LEU A 108 1.84 -12.20 -5.20
CA LEU A 108 1.20 -12.81 -4.05
C LEU A 108 1.96 -12.49 -2.76
N TYR A 109 3.29 -12.62 -2.75
CA TYR A 109 4.13 -12.27 -1.60
C TYR A 109 3.97 -10.82 -1.16
N GLU A 110 4.04 -9.88 -2.11
CA GLU A 110 3.90 -8.46 -1.80
C GLU A 110 2.48 -8.12 -1.36
N THR A 111 1.46 -8.82 -1.88
CA THR A 111 0.06 -8.67 -1.44
C THR A 111 -0.11 -9.18 -0.01
N CYS A 112 0.42 -10.37 0.31
CA CYS A 112 0.43 -10.91 1.67
C CYS A 112 1.19 -9.99 2.64
N LEU A 113 2.30 -9.39 2.20
CA LEU A 113 3.03 -8.40 3.00
C LEU A 113 2.17 -7.15 3.27
N CYS A 114 1.40 -6.67 2.30
CA CYS A 114 0.44 -5.58 2.52
C CYS A 114 -0.60 -5.95 3.59
N VAL A 115 -1.17 -7.16 3.51
CA VAL A 115 -2.14 -7.66 4.50
C VAL A 115 -1.51 -7.76 5.89
N TRP A 116 -0.28 -8.28 5.98
CA TRP A 116 0.46 -8.38 7.24
C TRP A 116 0.74 -7.00 7.85
N LEU A 117 1.13 -6.01 7.05
CA LEU A 117 1.32 -4.64 7.56
C LEU A 117 0.00 -4.01 8.04
N LEU A 118 -1.12 -4.35 7.41
CA LEU A 118 -2.44 -3.86 7.77
C LEU A 118 -3.01 -4.54 9.03
N SER A 119 -2.63 -5.77 9.35
CA SER A 119 -3.12 -6.45 10.56
C SER A 119 -2.66 -5.81 11.87
N TYR A 120 -1.65 -4.93 11.81
CA TYR A 120 -1.21 -4.08 12.93
C TYR A 120 -2.01 -2.77 13.05
N PHE A 121 -3.03 -2.57 12.22
CA PHE A 121 -3.88 -1.38 12.24
C PHE A 121 -5.33 -1.79 12.47
N GLU A 122 -5.85 -1.48 13.66
CA GLU A 122 -7.15 -1.96 14.15
C GLU A 122 -8.32 -1.79 13.16
N PRO A 123 -8.53 -0.62 12.51
CA PRO A 123 -9.61 -0.47 11.53
C PRO A 123 -9.47 -1.41 10.32
N ALA A 124 -8.24 -1.73 9.94
CA ALA A 124 -8.01 -2.71 8.87
C ALA A 124 -8.28 -4.13 9.36
N THR A 125 -7.88 -4.46 10.58
CA THR A 125 -8.08 -5.78 11.18
C THR A 125 -9.56 -6.13 11.32
N GLU A 126 -10.41 -5.18 11.72
CA GLU A 126 -11.87 -5.38 11.77
C GLU A 126 -12.43 -5.76 10.39
N TYR A 127 -12.02 -5.05 9.33
CA TYR A 127 -12.42 -5.39 7.98
C TYR A 127 -11.90 -6.76 7.56
N LEU A 128 -10.61 -7.05 7.80
CA LEU A 128 -9.98 -8.33 7.46
C LEU A 128 -10.71 -9.50 8.12
N ALA A 129 -11.10 -9.37 9.40
CA ALA A 129 -11.80 -10.39 10.15
C ALA A 129 -13.19 -10.73 9.59
N THR A 130 -13.87 -9.74 8.99
CA THR A 130 -15.19 -9.94 8.37
C THR A 130 -15.12 -10.36 6.89
N SER A 131 -13.92 -10.39 6.32
CA SER A 131 -13.71 -10.67 4.89
C SER A 131 -13.32 -12.13 4.62
N HIS A 132 -13.37 -12.54 3.35
CA HIS A 132 -12.93 -13.88 2.90
C HIS A 132 -11.41 -14.06 2.83
N ILE A 133 -10.62 -13.09 3.29
CA ILE A 133 -9.17 -13.09 3.13
C ILE A 133 -8.49 -14.26 3.83
N LEU A 134 -9.00 -14.66 5.02
CA LEU A 134 -8.48 -15.80 5.77
C LEU A 134 -8.63 -17.12 4.99
N LEU A 135 -9.78 -17.30 4.33
CA LEU A 135 -10.04 -18.50 3.53
C LEU A 135 -9.10 -18.58 2.32
N GLN A 136 -8.85 -17.45 1.65
CA GLN A 136 -7.91 -17.37 0.54
C GLN A 136 -6.46 -17.62 0.98
N LEU A 137 -6.06 -17.09 2.13
CA LEU A 137 -4.73 -17.34 2.69
C LEU A 137 -4.54 -18.82 3.02
N ILE A 138 -5.55 -19.49 3.57
CA ILE A 138 -5.52 -20.95 3.83
C ILE A 138 -5.32 -21.73 2.53
N ASP A 139 -6.03 -21.36 1.47
CA ASP A 139 -5.91 -22.03 0.16
C ASP A 139 -4.52 -21.84 -0.47
N VAL A 140 -3.97 -20.62 -0.35
CA VAL A 140 -2.59 -20.32 -0.76
C VAL A 140 -1.58 -21.15 0.02
N VAL A 141 -1.71 -21.27 1.35
CA VAL A 141 -0.77 -22.05 2.17
C VAL A 141 -0.84 -23.54 1.82
N LYS A 142 -2.02 -24.09 1.56
CA LYS A 142 -2.19 -25.49 1.16
C LYS A 142 -1.56 -25.82 -0.20
N SER A 143 -1.59 -24.87 -1.12
CA SER A 143 -1.10 -25.03 -2.50
C SER A 143 0.36 -24.60 -2.66
N SER A 144 0.93 -23.86 -1.71
CA SER A 144 2.31 -23.39 -1.78
C SER A 144 3.30 -24.51 -1.50
N THR A 145 4.24 -24.69 -2.42
CA THR A 145 5.41 -25.56 -2.26
C THR A 145 6.64 -24.80 -1.78
N LYS A 146 6.54 -23.49 -1.56
CA LYS A 146 7.62 -22.63 -1.06
C LYS A 146 7.24 -22.04 0.31
N GLU A 147 8.15 -22.16 1.27
CA GLU A 147 7.91 -21.84 2.69
C GLU A 147 8.02 -20.35 3.06
N LYS A 148 8.53 -19.50 2.16
CA LYS A 148 8.55 -18.05 2.43
C LYS A 148 7.14 -17.50 2.43
#